data_AF-A0A820RUT9-F1
#
_entry.id   AF-A0A820RUT9-F1
#
_cell.length_a   1.000
_cell.length_b   1.000
_cell.length_c   1.000
_cell.angle_alpha   90.00
_cell.angle_beta   90.00
_cell.angle_gamma   90.00
#
_symmetry.space_group_name_H-M   'P 1'
#
loop_
_entity.id
_entity.type
_entity.pdbx_description
1 polymer ?
#
loop_
_entity_poly.entity_id
_entity_poly.type
_entity_poly.pdbx_seq_one_letter_code
_entity_poly.pdbx_strand_id
1 'polypeptide(L)' 'MLITIGQAIVLVMTGTNGNPAEIGIGICLLIIIQLSVAGFTILLFDELIEKGYALGYGKILFSAITVCETTLW' A
#
# COMPACT_ATOMS: atom_id res chain seq x y z
N MET A 1 -2.61 -11.05 0.77
CA MET A 1 -1.43 -11.08 -0.12
C MET A 1 -1.76 -11.21 -1.59
N LEU A 2 -2.57 -12.17 -2.05
CA LEU A 2 -2.87 -12.32 -3.49
C LEU A 2 -3.54 -11.06 -4.09
N ILE A 3 -4.50 -10.47 -3.38
CA ILE A 3 -5.18 -9.24 -3.80
C ILE A 3 -4.21 -8.05 -3.81
N THR A 4 -3.32 -7.92 -2.82
CA THR A 4 -2.33 -6.84 -2.75
C THR A 4 -1.30 -6.93 -3.88
N ILE A 5 -0.86 -8.14 -4.23
CA ILE A 5 0.03 -8.37 -5.37
C ILE A 5 -0.69 -8.07 -6.69
N GLY A 6 -1.95 -8.53 -6.84
CA GLY A 6 -2.77 -8.22 -8.02
C GLY A 6 -2.99 -6.72 -8.21
N GLN A 7 -3.28 -5.99 -7.12
CA GLN A 7 -3.41 -4.53 -7.14
C GLN A 7 -2.09 -3.84 -7.50
N ALA A 8 -0.95 -4.29 -6.98
CA ALA A 8 0.35 -3.73 -7.32
C ALA A 8 0.69 -3.91 -8.82
N ILE A 9 0.38 -5.07 -9.39
CA ILE A 9 0.56 -5.33 -10.83
C ILE A 9 -0.37 -4.43 -11.66
N VAL A 10 -1.64 -4.31 -11.29
CA VAL A 10 -2.61 -3.47 -12.00
C VAL A 10 -2.20 -1.99 -11.93
N LEU A 11 -1.80 -1.47 -10.76
CA LEU A 11 -1.34 -0.09 -10.59
C LEU A 11 -0.17 0.27 -11.51
N VAL A 12 0.74 -0.68 -11.70
CA VAL A 12 1.90 -0.53 -12.59
C VAL A 12 1.49 -0.64 -14.06
N MET A 13 0.62 -1.59 -14.40
CA MET A 13 0.11 -1.75 -15.77
C MET A 13 -0.77 -0.57 -16.22
N THR A 14 -1.54 0.03 -15.31
CA THR A 14 -2.37 1.21 -15.59
C THR A 14 -1.52 2.47 -15.80
N GLY A 15 -0.20 2.41 -15.58
CA GLY A 15 0.70 3.54 -15.84
C GLY A 15 0.43 4.73 -14.92
N THR A 16 -0.15 4.50 -13.73
CA THR A 16 -0.44 5.55 -12.74
C THR A 16 0.82 6.26 -12.25
N ASN A 17 1.97 5.57 -12.32
CA ASN A 17 3.29 6.11 -12.02
C ASN A 17 4.04 6.61 -13.28
N GLY A 18 3.37 6.61 -14.44
CA GLY A 18 3.81 6.96 -15.80
C GLY A 18 4.03 5.73 -16.71
N ASN A 19 4.28 5.95 -18.00
CA ASN A 19 4.31 4.86 -18.99
C ASN A 19 5.47 3.86 -18.68
N PRO A 20 5.21 2.55 -18.54
CA PRO A 20 6.26 1.56 -18.24
C PRO A 20 7.39 1.52 -19.28
N ALA A 21 7.14 2.04 -20.48
CA ALA A 21 8.12 2.22 -21.54
C ALA A 21 9.04 3.45 -21.36
N GLU A 22 8.63 4.48 -20.62
CA GLU A 22 9.38 5.73 -20.45
C GLU A 22 10.19 5.77 -19.15
N ILE A 23 9.70 5.12 -18.09
CA ILE A 23 10.34 5.13 -16.75
C ILE A 23 11.38 4.01 -16.62
N GLY A 24 11.33 3.02 -17.52
CA GLY A 24 12.24 1.88 -17.52
C GLY A 24 11.80 0.76 -16.56
N ILE A 25 12.02 -0.47 -17.03
CA ILE A 25 11.61 -1.71 -16.34
C ILE A 25 12.20 -1.81 -14.92
N GLY A 26 13.41 -1.27 -14.70
CA GLY A 26 14.08 -1.29 -13.40
C GLY A 26 13.34 -0.51 -12.31
N ILE A 27 12.83 0.69 -12.63
CA ILE A 27 12.09 1.53 -11.67
C ILE A 27 10.68 0.97 -11.46
N CYS A 28 10.04 0.47 -12.51
CA CYS A 28 8.79 -0.26 -12.40
C CYS A 28 8.87 -1.43 -11.41
N LEU A 29 9.94 -2.22 -11.50
CA LEU A 29 10.18 -3.36 -10.61
C LEU A 29 10.45 -2.93 -9.16
N LEU A 30 11.19 -1.83 -8.96
CA LEU A 30 11.40 -1.23 -7.64
C LEU A 30 10.08 -0.77 -6.98
N ILE A 31 9.17 -0.16 -7.73
CA ILE A 31 7.86 0.28 -7.23
C ILE A 31 7.00 -0.91 -6.81
N ILE A 32 6.98 -1.99 -7.59
CA ILE A 32 6.25 -3.23 -7.25
C ILE A 32 6.75 -3.80 -5.91
N ILE A 33 8.08 -3.83 -5.73
CA ILE A 33 8.69 -4.33 -4.49
C ILE A 33 8.31 -3.43 -3.31
N GLN A 34 8.40 -2.12 -3.45
CA GLN A 34 8.00 -1.18 -2.39
C GLN A 34 6.52 -1.33 -2.01
N LEU A 35 5.60 -1.39 -2.98
CA LEU A 35 4.18 -1.62 -2.72
C LEU A 35 3.93 -2.96 -2.02
N SER A 36 4.69 -3.99 -2.37
CA SER A 36 4.58 -5.31 -1.74
C SER A 36 5.04 -5.28 -0.28
N VAL A 37 6.12 -4.57 0.03
CA VAL A 37 6.64 -4.39 1.41
C VAL A 37 5.69 -3.53 2.25
N ALA A 38 5.13 -2.46 1.68
CA ALA A 38 4.12 -1.63 2.35
C ALA A 38 2.85 -2.44 2.65
N GLY A 39 2.36 -3.24 1.68
CA GLY A 39 1.22 -4.12 1.87
C GLY A 39 1.45 -5.21 2.92
N PHE A 40 2.67 -5.72 3.05
CA PHE A 40 3.03 -6.70 4.08
C PHE A 40 3.08 -6.06 5.48
N THR A 41 3.64 -4.85 5.59
CA THR A 41 3.69 -4.08 6.85
C THR A 41 2.30 -3.78 7.39
N ILE A 42 1.38 -3.32 6.53
CA ILE A 42 -0.01 -3.02 6.93
C ILE A 42 -0.73 -4.30 7.39
N LEU A 43 -0.51 -5.43 6.74
CA LEU A 43 -1.08 -6.73 7.14
C LEU A 43 -0.61 -7.16 8.53
N LEU A 44 0.69 -7.05 8.80
CA LEU A 44 1.27 -7.33 10.12
C LEU A 44 0.73 -6.40 11.20
N PHE A 45 0.55 -5.11 10.89
CA PHE A 45 -0.07 -4.16 11.80
C PHE A 45 -1.54 -4.48 12.07
N ASP A 46 -2.29 -4.93 11.07
CA ASP A 46 -3.68 -5.36 11.23
C ASP A 46 -3.77 -6.54 12.21
N GLU A 47 -2.91 -7.56 12.04
CA GLU A 47 -2.85 -8.72 12.94
C GLU A 47 -2.40 -8.35 14.37
N LEU A 48 -1.43 -7.44 14.53
CA LEU A 48 -0.98 -6.96 15.85
C LEU A 48 -2.09 -6.21 16.60
N ILE A 49 -2.86 -5.38 15.88
CA ILE A 49 -3.96 -4.61 16.45
C ILE A 49 -5.15 -5.54 16.77
N GLU A 50 -5.48 -6.49 15.91
CA GLU A 50 -6.53 -7.49 16.18
C GLU A 50 -6.21 -8.38 17.39
N LYS A 51 -4.92 -8.65 17.66
CA LYS A 51 -4.50 -9.36 18.88
C LYS A 51 -4.57 -8.53 20.16
N GLY A 52 -5.15 -7.33 20.11
CA GLY A 52 -5.57 -6.57 21.28
C GLY A 52 -4.51 -5.62 21.84
N TYR A 53 -3.40 -5.39 21.13
CA TYR A 53 -2.40 -4.38 21.52
C TYR A 53 -2.89 -2.94 21.27
N ALA A 54 -4.03 -2.74 20.59
CA ALA A 54 -4.73 -1.46 20.47
C ALA A 54 -6.26 -1.64 20.45
N LEU A 55 -6.99 -0.72 21.07
CA LEU A 55 -8.47 -0.71 21.11
C LEU A 55 -9.05 -0.27 19.75
N GLY A 56 -9.20 -1.18 18.79
CA GLY A 56 -10.04 -0.97 17.60
C GLY A 56 -9.44 -1.40 16.25
N TYR A 57 -10.31 -1.52 15.25
CA TYR A 57 -10.04 -2.06 13.90
C TYR A 57 -8.89 -1.32 13.16
N GLY A 58 -7.75 -1.99 12.95
CA GLY A 58 -6.55 -1.41 12.33
C GLY A 58 -6.77 -0.75 10.97
N LYS A 59 -7.69 -1.29 10.16
CA LYS A 59 -8.05 -0.73 8.83
C LYS A 59 -8.70 0.65 8.90
N ILE A 60 -9.51 0.93 9.91
CA ILE A 60 -10.20 2.22 10.07
C ILE A 60 -9.24 3.30 10.55
N LEU A 61 -8.27 2.93 11.40
CA LEU A 61 -7.26 3.86 11.90
C LEU A 61 -6.38 4.40 10.75
N PHE A 62 -5.93 3.52 9.86
CA PHE A 62 -5.10 3.93 8.73
C PHE A 62 -5.86 4.87 7.76
N SER A 63 -7.13 4.55 7.47
CA SER A 63 -7.98 5.44 6.64
C SER A 63 -8.21 6.80 7.29
N ALA A 64 -8.35 6.86 8.61
CA ALA A 64 -8.55 8.12 9.33
C ALA A 64 -7.31 9.03 9.30
N ILE A 65 -6.11 8.44 9.42
CA ILE A 65 -4.84 9.19 9.37
C ILE A 65 -4.67 9.85 7.99
N THR A 66 -4.91 9.12 6.90
CA THR A 66 -4.78 9.66 5.53
C THR A 66 -5.75 10.81 5.25
N VAL A 67 -7.00 10.72 5.75
CA VAL A 67 -7.99 11.81 5.63
C VAL A 67 -7.54 13.03 6.43
N CYS A 68 -6.99 12.83 7.63
CA CYS A 68 -6.50 13.91 8.47
C CYS A 68 -5.29 14.61 7.84
N GLU A 69 -4.35 13.84 7.28
CA GLU A 69 -3.19 14.34 6.53
C GLU A 69 -3.61 15.21 5.34
N THR A 70 -4.55 14.73 4.52
CA THR A 70 -5.05 15.47 3.33
C THR A 70 -5.82 16.73 3.68
N THR A 71 -6.43 16.79 4.87
CA THR A 71 -7.19 17.98 5.32
C THR A 71 -6.26 19.04 5.93
N LEU A 72 -5.14 18.61 6.52
CA LEU A 72 -4.18 19.49 7.17
C LEU A 72 -3.17 20.12 6.22
N TRP A 73 -2.91 19.49 5.07
CA TRP A 73 -2.01 19.99 4.04
C TRP A 73 -2.77 20.71 2.92
#